data_AF-A0A835GY03-F1
#
_entry.id   AF-A0A835GY03-F1
#
_cell.length_a   1.000
_cell.length_b   1.000
_cell.length_c   1.000
_cell.angle_alpha   90.00
_cell.angle_beta   90.00
_cell.angle_gamma   90.00
#
_symmetry.space_group_name_H-M   'P 1'
#
loop_
_entity.id
_entity.type
_entity.pdbx_description
1 polymer ?
#
loop_
_entity_poly.entity_id
_entity_poly.type
_entity_poly.pdbx_seq_one_letter_code
_entity_poly.pdbx_strand_id
1 'polypeptide(L)'
;MVSFGPLHYGKEELRDMEAHKRQYLKDFLARSPRIKLEDCIGVLKDLEDKALDCYAQTISLNSNDFIKLMLLDACFIIELFLKWRKRNSLGNSIDELIYNKFRMKYWMRFDLLLLENQLPFFVIEKLYDLYLSNSSDGDNVSLLVLTIEYFS
;
A
#
# COMPACT_ATOMS: atom_id res chain seq x y z
N MET A 1 9.85 6.00 12.02
CA MET A 1 8.94 6.87 11.25
C MET A 1 8.52 6.11 10.01
N VAL A 2 7.27 6.22 9.58
CA VAL A 2 6.81 5.57 8.35
C VAL A 2 7.05 6.55 7.22
N SER A 3 7.80 6.12 6.21
CA SER A 3 8.03 6.90 5.01
C SER A 3 7.31 6.24 3.85
N PHE A 4 6.71 7.08 3.03
CA PHE A 4 6.05 6.72 1.79
C PHE A 4 6.40 7.77 0.74
N GLY A 5 6.38 7.34 -0.52
CA GLY A 5 6.71 8.16 -1.67
C GLY A 5 8.21 8.32 -1.91
N PRO A 6 8.56 8.95 -3.05
CA PRO A 6 9.93 9.05 -3.55
C PRO A 6 10.83 10.01 -2.75
N LEU A 7 10.24 10.97 -2.03
CA LEU A 7 10.97 12.05 -1.35
C LEU A 7 11.78 11.60 -0.12
N HIS A 8 11.65 10.34 0.27
CA HIS A 8 12.29 9.77 1.43
C HIS A 8 13.08 8.48 1.09
N TYR A 9 13.34 8.21 -0.19
CA TYR A 9 14.04 7.01 -0.63
C TYR A 9 15.48 6.95 -0.07
N GLY A 10 15.86 5.78 0.48
CA GLY A 10 17.26 5.47 0.82
C GLY A 10 17.76 5.92 2.20
N LYS A 11 16.93 6.53 3.07
CA LYS A 11 17.38 6.87 4.44
C LYS A 11 17.43 5.61 5.33
N GLU A 12 18.51 5.44 6.09
CA GLU A 12 18.72 4.24 6.94
C GLU A 12 17.59 4.02 7.95
N GLU A 13 17.01 5.11 8.47
CA GLU A 13 15.91 5.12 9.43
C GLU A 13 14.59 4.52 8.88
N LEU A 14 14.53 4.22 7.58
CA LEU A 14 13.33 3.75 6.88
C LEU A 14 13.45 2.30 6.37
N ARG A 15 14.61 1.67 6.54
CA ARG A 15 14.87 0.29 6.06
C ARG A 15 13.90 -0.74 6.65
N ASP A 16 13.57 -0.58 7.93
CA ASP A 16 12.61 -1.46 8.61
C ASP A 16 11.22 -1.37 7.99
N MET A 17 10.80 -0.17 7.59
CA MET A 17 9.52 0.04 6.92
C MET A 17 9.52 -0.56 5.51
N GLU A 18 10.60 -0.37 4.75
CA GLU A 18 10.70 -1.00 3.44
C GLU A 18 10.67 -2.53 3.51
N ALA A 19 11.29 -3.12 4.53
CA ALA A 19 11.23 -4.57 4.77
C ALA A 19 9.78 -5.01 5.05
N HIS A 20 9.03 -4.25 5.85
CA HIS A 20 7.61 -4.49 6.08
C HIS A 20 6.78 -4.37 4.79
N LYS A 21 7.02 -3.34 3.96
CA LYS A 21 6.32 -3.17 2.67
C LYS A 21 6.59 -4.34 1.71
N ARG A 22 7.85 -4.83 1.66
CA ARG A 22 8.20 -6.03 0.88
C ARG A 22 7.45 -7.27 1.37
N GLN A 23 7.24 -7.41 2.68
CA GLN A 23 6.43 -8.50 3.21
C GLN A 23 4.96 -8.36 2.79
N TYR A 24 4.41 -7.15 2.84
CA TYR A 24 3.01 -6.91 2.42
C TYR A 24 2.80 -7.14 0.93
N LEU A 25 3.78 -6.82 0.08
CA LEU A 25 3.74 -7.19 -1.33
C LEU A 25 3.66 -8.71 -1.53
N LYS A 26 4.46 -9.49 -0.78
CA LYS A 26 4.38 -10.96 -0.83
C LYS A 26 3.01 -11.47 -0.39
N ASP A 27 2.46 -10.90 0.68
CA ASP A 27 1.15 -11.29 1.19
C ASP A 27 0.03 -10.94 0.19
N PHE A 28 0.12 -9.77 -0.47
CA PHE A 28 -0.80 -9.34 -1.52
C PHE A 28 -0.79 -10.29 -2.73
N LEU A 29 0.40 -10.63 -3.24
CA LEU A 29 0.54 -11.58 -4.36
C LEU A 29 0.09 -13.00 -3.97
N ALA A 30 0.35 -13.43 -2.74
CA ALA A 30 -0.11 -14.73 -2.23
C ALA A 30 -1.65 -14.80 -2.10
N ARG A 31 -2.31 -13.65 -1.86
CA ARG A 31 -3.78 -13.56 -1.76
C ARG A 31 -4.47 -13.75 -3.11
N SER A 32 -3.82 -13.40 -4.22
CA SER A 32 -4.38 -13.60 -5.57
C SER A 32 -3.36 -14.30 -6.47
N PRO A 33 -3.37 -15.65 -6.53
CA PRO A 33 -2.41 -16.43 -7.31
C PRO A 33 -2.44 -16.17 -8.82
N ARG A 34 -3.49 -15.50 -9.30
CA ARG A 34 -3.67 -15.14 -10.71
C ARG A 34 -2.93 -13.87 -11.10
N ILE A 35 -2.63 -13.00 -10.13
CA ILE A 35 -1.90 -11.75 -10.36
C ILE A 35 -0.41 -12.05 -10.27
N LYS A 36 0.31 -11.74 -11.34
CA LYS A 36 1.76 -11.82 -11.32
C LYS A 36 2.36 -10.46 -11.01
N LEU A 37 3.60 -10.48 -10.52
CA LEU A 37 4.34 -9.24 -10.24
C LEU A 37 4.50 -8.38 -11.49
N GLU A 38 4.68 -9.03 -12.65
CA GLU A 38 4.84 -8.39 -13.95
C GLU A 38 3.57 -7.63 -14.37
N ASP A 39 2.38 -8.13 -14.04
CA ASP A 39 1.11 -7.46 -14.33
C ASP A 39 1.00 -6.16 -13.54
N CYS A 40 1.35 -6.20 -12.25
CA CYS A 40 1.39 -5.00 -11.40
C CYS A 40 2.40 -3.96 -11.94
N ILE A 41 3.60 -4.41 -12.32
CA ILE A 41 4.64 -3.53 -12.88
C ILE A 41 4.16 -2.90 -14.19
N GLY A 42 3.49 -3.66 -15.06
CA GLY A 42 2.93 -3.17 -16.32
C GLY A 42 1.94 -2.02 -16.09
N VAL A 43 0.95 -2.24 -15.21
CA VAL A 43 -0.04 -1.21 -14.85
C VAL A 43 0.62 0.05 -14.29
N LEU A 44 1.66 -0.10 -13.46
CA LEU A 44 2.33 1.04 -12.86
C LEU A 44 3.16 1.83 -13.87
N LYS A 45 3.79 1.17 -14.86
CA LYS A 45 4.51 1.84 -15.94
C LYS A 45 3.59 2.73 -16.77
N ASP A 46 2.38 2.25 -17.06
CA ASP A 46 1.37 3.05 -17.77
C ASP A 46 0.89 4.27 -16.97
N LEU A 47 1.08 4.27 -15.66
CA LEU A 47 0.69 5.34 -14.74
C LEU A 47 1.86 6.24 -14.34
N GLU A 48 3.09 5.93 -14.77
CA GLU A 48 4.31 6.58 -14.31
C GLU A 48 4.27 8.09 -14.55
N ASP A 49 4.10 8.52 -15.80
CA ASP A 49 4.12 9.93 -16.19
C ASP A 49 3.05 10.72 -15.44
N LYS A 50 1.83 10.17 -15.39
CA LYS A 50 0.71 10.77 -14.66
C LYS A 50 0.98 10.87 -13.15
N ALA A 51 1.68 9.89 -12.59
CA ALA A 51 2.05 9.91 -11.18
C ALA A 51 3.15 10.94 -10.91
N LEU A 52 4.13 11.07 -11.80
CA LEU A 52 5.19 12.08 -11.73
C LEU A 52 4.62 13.50 -11.81
N ASP A 53 3.63 13.74 -12.67
CA ASP A 53 2.94 15.04 -12.80
C ASP A 53 2.23 15.49 -11.51
N CYS A 54 1.97 14.58 -10.57
CA CYS A 54 1.37 14.92 -9.28
C CYS A 54 2.38 15.53 -8.28
N TYR A 55 3.68 15.50 -8.59
CA TYR A 55 4.73 16.02 -7.72
C TYR A 55 5.22 17.38 -8.21
N ALA A 56 5.19 18.38 -7.32
CA ALA A 56 5.67 19.73 -7.63
C ALA A 56 7.21 19.81 -7.78
N GLN A 57 7.94 18.79 -7.32
CA GLN A 57 9.40 18.72 -7.40
C GLN A 57 9.81 17.61 -8.36
N THR A 58 10.91 17.83 -9.09
CA THR A 58 11.52 16.79 -9.92
C THR A 58 11.99 15.64 -9.04
N ILE A 59 11.43 14.46 -9.25
CA ILE A 59 11.87 13.24 -8.60
C ILE A 59 13.16 12.77 -9.29
N SER A 60 14.28 12.77 -8.58
CA SER A 60 15.59 12.33 -9.08
C SER A 60 15.77 10.80 -9.04
N LEU A 61 14.71 10.03 -9.33
CA LEU A 61 14.76 8.58 -9.39
C LEU A 61 14.68 8.13 -10.84
N ASN A 62 15.32 7.00 -11.15
CA ASN A 62 15.06 6.34 -12.43
C ASN A 62 13.67 5.68 -12.39
N SER A 63 13.12 5.42 -13.58
CA SER A 63 11.79 4.81 -13.75
C SER A 63 11.63 3.53 -12.94
N ASN A 64 12.60 2.61 -12.98
CA ASN A 64 12.50 1.33 -12.26
C ASN A 64 12.38 1.51 -10.74
N ASP A 65 13.17 2.43 -10.15
CA ASP A 65 13.12 2.72 -8.72
C ASP A 65 11.81 3.41 -8.33
N PHE A 66 11.31 4.32 -9.18
CA PHE A 66 10.03 4.97 -8.97
C PHE A 66 8.87 3.98 -9.01
N ILE A 67 8.80 3.13 -10.04
CA ILE A 67 7.79 2.05 -10.15
C ILE A 67 7.85 1.11 -8.96
N LYS A 68 9.04 0.73 -8.52
CA LYS A 68 9.22 -0.12 -7.33
C LYS A 68 8.66 0.54 -6.08
N LEU A 69 8.85 1.84 -5.91
CA LEU A 69 8.26 2.58 -4.79
C LEU A 69 6.74 2.63 -4.89
N MET A 70 6.21 2.93 -6.09
CA MET A 70 4.76 2.93 -6.32
C MET A 70 4.14 1.58 -5.96
N LEU A 71 4.77 0.49 -6.38
CA LEU A 71 4.33 -0.86 -6.11
C LEU A 71 4.33 -1.17 -4.61
N LEU A 72 5.44 -0.92 -3.93
CA LEU A 72 5.58 -1.23 -2.50
C LEU A 72 4.59 -0.42 -1.66
N ASP A 73 4.37 0.84 -2.01
CA ASP A 73 3.47 1.72 -1.27
C ASP A 73 2.01 1.34 -1.50
N ALA A 74 1.59 1.16 -2.77
CA ALA A 74 0.22 0.78 -3.09
C ALA A 74 -0.15 -0.59 -2.51
N CYS A 75 0.70 -1.60 -2.71
CA CYS A 75 0.43 -2.95 -2.18
C CYS A 75 0.40 -2.95 -0.66
N PHE A 76 1.26 -2.17 0.00
CA PHE A 76 1.21 -2.02 1.45
C PHE A 76 -0.13 -1.45 1.92
N ILE A 77 -0.62 -0.38 1.29
CA ILE A 77 -1.89 0.27 1.65
C ILE A 77 -3.07 -0.68 1.43
N ILE A 78 -3.14 -1.33 0.26
CA ILE A 78 -4.21 -2.27 -0.08
C ILE A 78 -4.24 -3.43 0.92
N GLU A 79 -3.10 -4.10 1.13
CA GLU A 79 -3.04 -5.27 2.01
C GLU A 79 -3.27 -4.89 3.48
N LEU A 80 -2.87 -3.68 3.90
CA LEU A 80 -3.20 -3.14 5.22
C LEU A 80 -4.72 -3.04 5.43
N PHE A 81 -5.44 -2.49 4.46
CA PHE A 81 -6.90 -2.38 4.55
C PHE A 81 -7.59 -3.75 4.53
N LEU A 82 -7.14 -4.67 3.67
CA LEU A 82 -7.69 -6.03 3.60
C LEU A 82 -7.46 -6.81 4.91
N LYS A 83 -6.27 -6.72 5.49
CA LYS A 83 -5.95 -7.33 6.80
C LYS A 83 -6.79 -6.73 7.92
N TRP A 84 -7.01 -5.41 7.89
CA TRP A 84 -7.84 -4.73 8.87
C TRP A 84 -9.28 -5.21 8.85
N ARG A 85 -9.91 -5.23 7.67
CA ARG A 85 -11.28 -5.72 7.49
C ARG A 85 -11.44 -7.16 7.97
N LYS A 86 -10.56 -8.07 7.51
CA LYS A 86 -10.57 -9.49 7.91
C LYS A 86 -10.42 -9.67 9.43
N ARG A 87 -9.64 -8.82 10.10
CA ARG A 87 -9.47 -8.86 11.55
C ARG A 87 -10.75 -8.43 12.29
N ASN A 88 -11.41 -7.38 11.81
CA ASN A 88 -12.65 -6.89 12.41
C ASN A 88 -13.82 -7.88 12.21
N SER A 89 -13.86 -8.62 11.09
CA SER A 89 -14.91 -9.62 10.85
C SER A 89 -14.75 -10.90 11.67
N LEU A 90 -13.52 -11.29 12.03
CA LEU A 90 -13.23 -12.53 12.77
C LEU A 90 -13.33 -12.40 14.30
N GLY A 91 -13.60 -11.21 14.85
CA GLY A 91 -13.78 -11.02 16.30
C GLY A 91 -12.61 -11.45 17.19
N ASN A 92 -11.42 -11.71 16.63
CA ASN A 92 -10.32 -12.32 17.35
C ASN A 92 -9.64 -11.34 18.32
N SER A 93 -9.88 -11.57 19.61
CA SER A 93 -9.13 -11.07 20.75
C SER A 93 -7.80 -11.83 20.89
N ILE A 94 -6.82 -11.57 20.02
CA ILE A 94 -5.43 -11.96 20.29
C ILE A 94 -4.59 -10.69 20.39
N ASP A 95 -4.69 -10.11 21.57
CA ASP A 95 -3.67 -9.25 22.15
C ASP A 95 -2.55 -10.17 22.66
N GLU A 96 -1.34 -10.00 22.11
CA GLU A 96 -0.11 -10.22 22.88
C GLU A 96 1.12 -9.60 22.17
N LEU A 97 1.07 -9.45 20.83
CA LEU A 97 2.09 -8.67 20.09
C LEU A 97 1.67 -7.20 19.83
N ILE A 98 0.41 -6.85 20.13
CA ILE A 98 -0.26 -5.63 19.64
C ILE A 98 -0.30 -4.49 20.66
N TYR A 99 -0.17 -4.76 21.97
CA TYR A 99 -0.06 -3.68 22.96
C TYR A 99 1.14 -2.74 22.69
N ASN A 100 2.27 -3.28 22.19
CA ASN A 100 3.41 -2.47 21.71
C ASN A 100 3.19 -1.83 20.32
N LYS A 101 2.16 -2.25 19.58
CA LYS A 101 1.83 -1.86 18.20
C LYS A 101 0.67 -0.86 18.11
N PHE A 102 -0.07 -0.60 19.19
CA PHE A 102 -1.10 0.44 19.25
C PHE A 102 -0.55 1.83 18.97
N ARG A 103 0.66 2.13 19.46
CA ARG A 103 1.38 3.36 19.10
C ARG A 103 1.60 3.41 17.59
N MET A 104 2.18 2.37 16.99
CA MET A 104 2.36 2.24 15.54
C MET A 104 1.05 2.37 14.75
N LYS A 105 -0.09 1.89 15.27
CA LYS A 105 -1.41 2.00 14.63
C LYS A 105 -1.92 3.44 14.54
N TYR A 106 -1.77 4.23 15.62
CA TYR A 106 -2.10 5.65 15.56
C TYR A 106 -1.16 6.39 14.62
N TRP A 107 0.15 6.16 14.72
CA TRP A 107 1.13 6.76 13.80
C TRP A 107 0.86 6.40 12.34
N MET A 108 0.55 5.14 12.00
CA MET A 108 0.20 4.76 10.62
C MET A 108 -1.09 5.43 10.13
N ARG A 109 -2.12 5.60 10.97
CA ARG A 109 -3.34 6.32 10.58
C ARG A 109 -3.04 7.80 10.36
N PHE A 110 -2.27 8.42 11.25
CA PHE A 110 -1.83 9.81 11.07
C PHE A 110 -0.92 9.97 9.85
N ASP A 111 0.02 9.07 9.60
CA ASP A 111 0.95 9.11 8.46
C ASP A 111 0.24 8.83 7.12
N LEU A 112 -0.83 8.02 7.12
CA LEU A 112 -1.68 7.82 5.93
C LEU A 112 -2.66 8.97 5.71
N LEU A 113 -3.12 9.65 6.77
CA LEU A 113 -3.93 10.88 6.69
C LEU A 113 -3.08 12.10 6.31
N LEU A 114 -1.82 12.14 6.77
CA LEU A 114 -0.77 13.09 6.40
C LEU A 114 -0.20 12.72 5.02
N LEU A 115 -1.10 12.61 4.05
CA LEU A 115 -0.91 12.49 2.59
C LEU A 115 0.01 13.58 1.97
N GLU A 116 0.87 14.23 2.74
CA GLU A 116 1.69 15.37 2.36
C GLU A 116 2.77 15.04 1.31
N ASN A 117 2.95 13.78 0.91
CA ASN A 117 3.86 13.44 -0.20
C ASN A 117 3.72 12.04 -0.82
N GLN A 118 2.58 11.39 -0.63
CA GLN A 118 2.44 9.97 -0.95
C GLN A 118 1.69 9.75 -2.25
N LEU A 119 2.09 8.66 -2.91
CA LEU A 119 1.48 8.05 -4.07
C LEU A 119 0.07 8.53 -4.41
N PRO A 120 -0.17 9.06 -5.63
CA PRO A 120 -1.50 9.50 -6.03
C PRO A 120 -2.54 8.37 -5.89
N PHE A 121 -3.72 8.68 -5.34
CA PHE A 121 -4.74 7.67 -5.00
C PHE A 121 -5.14 6.78 -6.19
N PHE A 122 -5.17 7.33 -7.40
CA PHE A 122 -5.49 6.58 -8.62
C PHE A 122 -4.53 5.40 -8.89
N VAL A 123 -3.29 5.45 -8.38
CA VAL A 123 -2.33 4.35 -8.49
C VAL A 123 -2.79 3.17 -7.63
N ILE A 124 -3.28 3.47 -6.43
CA ILE A 124 -3.81 2.49 -5.48
C ILE A 124 -5.10 1.89 -6.06
N GLU A 125 -5.99 2.73 -6.58
CA GLU A 125 -7.23 2.29 -7.24
C GLU A 125 -6.93 1.33 -8.40
N LYS A 126 -5.99 1.65 -9.28
CA LYS A 126 -5.69 0.81 -10.44
C LYS A 126 -5.11 -0.55 -10.08
N LEU A 127 -4.23 -0.62 -9.08
CA LEU A 127 -3.75 -1.91 -8.57
C LEU A 127 -4.84 -2.69 -7.85
N TYR A 128 -5.77 -1.99 -7.18
CA TYR A 128 -6.90 -2.64 -6.53
C TYR A 128 -7.93 -3.17 -7.55
N ASP A 129 -8.18 -2.46 -8.64
CA ASP A 129 -9.02 -2.93 -9.75
C ASP A 129 -8.44 -4.21 -10.39
N LEU A 130 -7.12 -4.24 -10.58
CA LEU A 130 -6.40 -5.44 -11.03
C LEU A 130 -6.60 -6.59 -10.04
N TYR A 131 -6.55 -6.29 -8.74
CA TYR A 131 -6.83 -7.26 -7.69
C TYR A 131 -8.25 -7.82 -7.76
N LEU A 132 -9.27 -6.97 -7.82
CA LEU A 132 -10.67 -7.37 -7.90
C LEU A 132 -10.96 -8.20 -9.14
N SER A 133 -10.41 -7.80 -10.29
CA SER A 133 -10.61 -8.51 -11.57
C SER A 133 -10.06 -9.94 -11.57
N ASN A 134 -9.10 -10.22 -10.68
CA ASN A 134 -8.44 -11.52 -10.55
C ASN A 134 -8.82 -12.26 -9.26
N SER A 135 -9.56 -11.62 -8.36
CA SER A 135 -10.05 -12.23 -7.13
C SER A 135 -11.22 -13.16 -7.45
N SER A 136 -11.10 -14.42 -7.06
CA SER A 136 -12.22 -15.36 -7.02
C SER A 136 -13.00 -15.29 -5.71
N ASP A 137 -12.57 -14.45 -4.77
CA ASP A 137 -13.21 -14.28 -3.46
C ASP A 137 -14.36 -13.27 -3.56
N GLY A 138 -15.54 -13.63 -3.06
CA GLY A 138 -16.80 -12.88 -3.21
C GLY A 138 -16.88 -11.53 -2.48
N ASP A 139 -15.78 -11.07 -1.88
CA ASP A 139 -15.65 -9.77 -1.24
C ASP A 139 -15.32 -8.69 -2.28
N ASN A 140 -16.28 -8.41 -3.19
CA ASN A 140 -16.24 -7.26 -4.09
C ASN A 140 -16.55 -5.97 -3.31
N VAL A 141 -15.60 -5.57 -2.47
CA VAL A 141 -15.67 -4.35 -1.66
C VAL A 141 -14.92 -3.26 -2.40
N SER A 142 -15.45 -2.04 -2.44
CA SER A 142 -14.71 -0.94 -3.05
C SER A 142 -13.54 -0.48 -2.17
N LEU A 143 -12.48 0.02 -2.79
CA LEU A 143 -11.34 0.61 -2.07
C LEU A 143 -11.79 1.75 -1.13
N LEU A 144 -12.81 2.50 -1.53
CA LEU A 144 -13.38 3.57 -0.71
C LEU A 144 -13.99 3.03 0.59
N VAL A 145 -14.77 1.93 0.52
CA VAL A 145 -15.34 1.29 1.71
C VAL A 145 -14.22 0.77 2.62
N LEU A 146 -13.21 0.12 2.05
CA LEU A 146 -12.02 -0.32 2.80
C LEU A 146 -11.29 0.85 3.48
N THR A 147 -11.22 2.00 2.81
CA THR A 147 -10.60 3.22 3.34
C THR A 147 -11.45 3.82 4.48
N ILE A 148 -12.77 3.85 4.35
CA ILE A 148 -13.68 4.34 5.39
C ILE A 148 -13.65 3.42 6.61
N GLU A 149 -13.77 2.10 6.43
CA GLU A 149 -13.59 1.10 7.50
C GLU A 149 -12.19 1.19 8.12
N TYR A 150 -11.22 1.52 7.27
CA TYR A 150 -9.89 2.06 7.54
C TYR A 150 -9.89 3.01 8.71
N PHE A 151 -10.45 4.19 8.45
CA PHE A 151 -10.28 5.41 9.24
C PHE A 151 -11.39 5.69 10.26
N SER A 152 -12.53 4.99 10.18
CA SER A 152 -13.57 4.95 11.21
C SER A 152 -13.07 4.29 12.50
#